data_AF-A0A3B9QDG3-F1
#
_entry.id   AF-A0A3B9QDG3-F1
#
_cell.length_a   1.000
_cell.length_b   1.000
_cell.length_c   1.000
_cell.angle_alpha   90.00
_cell.angle_beta   90.00
_cell.angle_gamma   90.00
#
_symmetry.space_group_name_H-M   'P 1'
#
loop_
_entity.id
_entity.type
_entity.pdbx_description
1 polymer ?
#
loop_
_entity_poly.entity_id
_entity_poly.type
_entity_poly.pdbx_seq_one_letter_code
_entity_poly.pdbx_strand_id
1 'polypeptide(L)'
;MSTNHNPNDDTARRETSHERQIVAFCLGRETYGVDIQKVREIIPMQKIVPVPRAPDFVEGIINLRGKVIAVLDLRKHFGFEKKEPTPEQRIVLTESDGESIGVIVDSVSSVLRISEDSIEPPASVIAGDEIDYIQGIAKVDDSLIVLLDLTRIISDAERRTLKQVDLASALAK
;
A
#
# COMPACT_ATOMS: atom_id res chain seq x y z
N MET A 1 9.88 -66.26 -5.95
CA MET A 1 8.73 -65.44 -5.53
C MET A 1 9.12 -63.99 -5.70
N SER A 2 8.56 -63.34 -6.72
CA SER A 2 8.69 -61.92 -7.00
C SER A 2 7.97 -61.12 -5.91
N THR A 3 8.56 -60.05 -5.37
CA THR A 3 8.34 -58.65 -5.79
C THR A 3 9.03 -57.68 -4.85
N ASN A 4 9.83 -56.83 -5.49
CA ASN A 4 10.36 -55.52 -5.13
C ASN A 4 9.36 -54.61 -4.37
N HIS A 5 9.79 -53.88 -3.34
CA HIS A 5 9.36 -52.49 -3.15
C HIS A 5 10.45 -51.63 -2.48
N ASN A 6 10.57 -50.42 -3.02
CA ASN A 6 11.71 -49.52 -3.08
C ASN A 6 11.76 -48.56 -1.85
N PRO A 7 12.94 -48.07 -1.42
CA PRO A 7 13.09 -47.19 -0.25
C PRO A 7 12.99 -45.69 -0.61
N ASN A 8 11.95 -45.29 -1.34
CA ASN A 8 11.68 -43.88 -1.65
C ASN A 8 10.22 -43.54 -1.34
N ASP A 9 9.95 -43.04 -0.14
CA ASP A 9 8.77 -42.20 0.09
C ASP A 9 9.02 -41.16 1.21
N ASP A 10 10.13 -40.43 1.10
CA ASP A 10 10.39 -39.23 1.91
C ASP A 10 10.62 -37.99 1.03
N THR A 11 9.93 -37.95 -0.12
CA THR A 11 9.88 -36.77 -0.99
C THR A 11 8.43 -36.36 -1.26
N ALA A 12 7.62 -36.36 -0.20
CA ALA A 12 6.29 -35.76 -0.25
C ALA A 12 6.41 -34.22 -0.13
N ARG A 13 6.54 -33.60 -1.30
CA ARG A 13 6.05 -32.25 -1.64
C ARG A 13 6.47 -31.09 -0.72
N ARG A 14 7.54 -30.38 -1.11
CA ARG A 14 7.52 -28.92 -1.01
C ARG A 14 6.49 -28.41 -2.02
N GLU A 15 5.22 -28.33 -1.61
CA GLU A 15 4.28 -27.43 -2.27
C GLU A 15 4.87 -26.03 -2.07
N THR A 16 5.23 -25.37 -3.17
CA THR A 16 5.68 -23.99 -3.15
C THR A 16 4.48 -23.15 -2.72
N SER A 17 4.26 -22.96 -1.42
CA SER A 17 3.35 -21.94 -0.95
C SER A 17 3.89 -20.60 -1.46
N HIS A 18 3.19 -20.01 -2.41
CA HIS A 18 3.48 -18.65 -2.85
C HIS A 18 3.00 -17.73 -1.72
N GLU A 19 3.89 -17.44 -0.77
CA GLU A 19 3.63 -16.49 0.31
C GLU A 19 3.95 -15.08 -0.16
N ARG A 20 3.02 -14.14 0.07
CA ARG A 20 3.29 -12.70 -0.02
C ARG A 20 3.65 -12.14 1.33
N GLN A 21 4.61 -11.22 1.33
CA GLN A 21 4.95 -10.43 2.49
C GLN A 21 4.23 -9.09 2.40
N ILE A 22 3.41 -8.79 3.41
CA ILE A 22 2.54 -7.63 3.43
C ILE A 22 2.94 -6.70 4.57
N VAL A 23 3.16 -5.43 4.28
CA VAL A 23 3.28 -4.38 5.30
C VAL A 23 1.88 -4.02 5.76
N ALA A 24 1.54 -4.37 7.00
CA ALA A 24 0.25 -4.06 7.60
C ALA A 24 0.29 -2.70 8.30
N PHE A 25 -0.72 -1.89 8.06
CA PHE A 25 -0.88 -0.56 8.65
C PHE A 25 -2.34 -0.28 8.98
N CYS A 26 -2.58 0.68 9.88
CA CYS A 26 -3.92 1.02 10.32
C CYS A 26 -4.40 2.34 9.72
N LEU A 27 -5.71 2.40 9.45
CA LEU A 27 -6.46 3.63 9.25
C LEU A 27 -7.72 3.55 10.12
N GLY A 28 -7.78 4.35 11.17
CA GLY A 28 -8.84 4.28 12.17
C GLY A 28 -8.80 2.95 12.91
N ARG A 29 -9.85 2.14 12.74
CA ARG A 29 -9.98 0.81 13.37
C ARG A 29 -9.70 -0.33 12.40
N GLU A 30 -9.50 -0.01 11.13
CA GLU A 30 -9.34 -0.99 10.06
C GLU A 30 -7.86 -1.23 9.76
N THR A 31 -7.54 -2.47 9.37
CA THR A 31 -6.20 -2.87 8.97
C THR A 31 -6.13 -3.03 7.45
N TYR A 32 -5.12 -2.40 6.87
CA TYR A 32 -4.82 -2.46 5.45
C TYR A 32 -3.42 -3.05 5.25
N GLY A 33 -3.19 -3.58 4.05
CA GLY A 33 -1.93 -4.18 3.68
C GLY A 33 -1.46 -3.71 2.32
N VAL A 34 -0.15 -3.55 2.16
CA VAL A 34 0.49 -3.35 0.85
C VAL A 34 1.62 -4.37 0.70
N ASP A 35 1.82 -4.88 -0.51
CA ASP A 35 2.93 -5.78 -0.81
C ASP A 35 4.27 -5.12 -0.45
N ILE A 36 5.10 -5.80 0.33
CA ILE A 36 6.40 -5.29 0.76
C ILE A 36 7.31 -4.98 -0.44
N GLN A 37 7.15 -5.68 -1.56
CA GLN A 37 7.91 -5.44 -2.78
C GLN A 37 7.60 -4.09 -3.41
N LYS A 38 6.43 -3.52 -3.12
CA LYS A 38 6.04 -2.18 -3.56
C LYS A 38 6.44 -1.10 -2.55
N VAL A 39 6.77 -1.46 -1.32
CA VAL A 39 7.21 -0.53 -0.28
C VAL A 39 8.71 -0.28 -0.39
N ARG A 40 9.06 0.97 -0.67
CA ARG A 40 10.47 1.40 -0.72
C ARG A 40 11.00 1.75 0.66
N GLU A 41 10.25 2.50 1.44
CA GLU A 41 10.68 3.04 2.73
C GLU A 41 9.47 3.50 3.54
N ILE A 42 9.56 3.41 4.87
CA ILE A 42 8.55 3.94 5.80
C ILE A 42 9.23 5.00 6.64
N ILE A 43 8.74 6.24 6.57
CA ILE A 43 9.34 7.38 7.27
C ILE A 43 8.39 7.98 8.31
N PRO A 44 8.92 8.67 9.33
CA PRO A 44 8.11 9.53 10.18
C PRO A 44 7.45 10.65 9.36
N MET A 45 6.37 11.20 9.90
CA MET A 45 5.78 12.44 9.39
C MET A 45 6.83 13.55 9.35
N GLN A 46 6.81 14.32 8.28
CA GLN A 46 7.68 15.47 8.08
C GLN A 46 6.87 16.61 7.46
N LYS A 47 7.51 17.77 7.29
CA LYS A 47 6.87 18.93 6.67
C LYS A 47 6.47 18.61 5.22
N ILE A 48 5.17 18.66 4.96
CA ILE A 48 4.59 18.55 3.62
C ILE A 48 4.34 19.96 3.09
N VAL A 49 4.73 20.22 1.85
CA VAL A 49 4.45 21.48 1.16
C VAL A 49 3.17 21.31 0.35
N PRO A 50 2.09 22.04 0.66
CA PRO A 50 0.82 21.91 -0.05
C PRO A 50 0.95 22.26 -1.53
N VAL A 51 0.25 21.50 -2.38
CA VAL A 51 0.22 21.73 -3.82
C VAL A 51 -1.09 22.46 -4.18
N PRO A 52 -1.03 23.67 -4.76
CA PRO A 52 -2.23 24.40 -5.15
C PRO A 52 -3.05 23.63 -6.18
N ARG A 53 -4.38 23.64 -6.01
CA ARG A 53 -5.36 22.98 -6.92
C ARG A 53 -5.21 21.46 -7.03
N ALA A 54 -4.45 20.84 -6.13
CA ALA A 54 -4.46 19.39 -6.01
C ALA A 54 -5.81 18.91 -5.41
N PRO A 55 -6.23 17.67 -5.71
CA PRO A 55 -7.36 17.05 -5.02
C PRO A 55 -7.17 17.04 -3.50
N ASP A 56 -8.27 17.07 -2.74
CA ASP A 56 -8.23 17.21 -1.27
C ASP A 56 -7.42 16.11 -0.56
N PHE A 57 -7.39 14.90 -1.13
CA PHE A 57 -6.64 13.77 -0.61
C PHE A 57 -5.13 13.86 -0.86
N VAL A 58 -4.68 14.80 -1.70
CA VAL A 58 -3.26 15.11 -1.88
C VAL A 58 -2.87 16.15 -0.83
N GLU A 59 -2.11 15.76 0.18
CA GLU A 59 -1.58 16.70 1.18
C GLU A 59 -0.52 17.64 0.58
N GLY A 60 0.21 17.15 -0.43
CA GLY A 60 1.16 17.95 -1.18
C GLY A 60 2.40 17.14 -1.55
N ILE A 61 3.58 17.73 -1.34
CA ILE A 61 4.86 17.12 -1.69
C ILE A 61 5.86 17.17 -0.53
N ILE A 62 6.79 16.21 -0.53
CA ILE A 62 7.99 16.20 0.31
C ILE A 62 9.23 16.12 -0.57
N ASN A 63 10.37 16.61 -0.07
CA ASN A 63 11.67 16.36 -0.68
C ASN A 63 12.41 15.31 0.15
N LEU A 64 12.58 14.12 -0.42
CA LEU A 64 13.33 13.04 0.18
C LEU A 64 14.59 12.76 -0.62
N ARG A 65 15.74 13.12 -0.05
CA ARG A 65 17.08 12.92 -0.65
C ARG A 65 17.18 13.49 -2.07
N GLY A 66 16.62 14.68 -2.28
CA GLY A 66 16.63 15.38 -3.58
C GLY A 66 15.54 14.93 -4.55
N LYS A 67 14.75 13.91 -4.20
CA LYS A 67 13.58 13.48 -4.99
C LYS A 67 12.33 14.08 -4.39
N VAL A 68 11.51 14.71 -5.23
CA VAL A 68 10.20 15.19 -4.80
C VAL A 68 9.19 14.07 -4.94
N ILE A 69 8.43 13.85 -3.88
CA ILE A 69 7.46 12.77 -3.76
C ILE A 69 6.12 13.37 -3.38
N ALA A 70 5.07 13.04 -4.15
CA ALA A 70 3.70 13.41 -3.81
C ALA A 70 3.24 12.61 -2.58
N VAL A 71 2.58 13.27 -1.64
CA VAL A 71 2.08 12.66 -0.41
C VAL A 71 0.56 12.75 -0.36
N LEU A 72 -0.05 11.59 -0.12
CA LEU A 72 -1.50 11.35 -0.13
C LEU A 72 -1.96 11.02 1.30
N ASP A 73 -3.14 11.49 1.69
CA ASP A 73 -3.80 11.06 2.93
C ASP A 73 -4.90 10.03 2.61
N LEU A 74 -4.69 8.77 3.01
CA LEU A 74 -5.68 7.71 2.80
C LEU A 74 -6.96 7.93 3.58
N ARG A 75 -6.92 8.62 4.72
CA ARG A 75 -8.14 8.92 5.48
C ARG A 75 -9.04 9.80 4.63
N LYS A 76 -8.48 10.85 4.04
CA LYS A 76 -9.21 11.72 3.12
C LYS A 76 -9.69 10.97 1.88
N HIS A 77 -8.83 10.14 1.30
CA HIS A 77 -9.17 9.37 0.10
C HIS A 77 -10.32 8.37 0.35
N PHE A 78 -10.34 7.71 1.51
CA PHE A 78 -11.37 6.72 1.87
C PHE A 78 -12.57 7.33 2.62
N GLY A 79 -12.61 8.66 2.78
CA GLY A 79 -13.71 9.35 3.46
C GLY A 79 -13.75 9.13 4.98
N PHE A 80 -12.65 8.71 5.60
CA PHE A 80 -12.54 8.62 7.05
C PHE A 80 -12.47 10.01 7.69
N GLU A 81 -12.96 10.12 8.92
CA GLU A 81 -12.88 11.36 9.69
C GLU A 81 -11.43 11.86 9.83
N LYS A 82 -11.24 13.17 9.77
CA LYS A 82 -9.92 13.75 10.01
C LYS A 82 -9.46 13.41 11.43
N LYS A 83 -8.22 12.99 11.57
CA LYS A 83 -7.57 12.74 12.85
C LYS A 83 -6.49 13.79 13.10
N GLU A 84 -6.33 14.20 14.35
CA GLU A 84 -5.19 15.02 14.73
C GLU A 84 -3.88 14.26 14.50
N PRO A 85 -2.80 14.93 14.04
CA PRO A 85 -1.53 14.27 13.82
C PRO A 85 -1.01 13.59 15.09
N THR A 86 -0.50 12.37 14.95
CA THR A 86 0.05 11.61 16.09
C THR A 86 1.50 11.19 15.85
N PRO A 87 2.31 10.97 16.90
CA PRO A 87 3.69 10.48 16.76
C PRO A 87 3.82 9.12 16.07
N GLU A 88 2.74 8.34 16.02
CA GLU A 88 2.68 7.02 15.38
C GLU A 88 2.48 7.11 13.87
N GLN A 89 1.98 8.23 13.35
CA GLN A 89 1.74 8.41 11.93
C GLN A 89 3.03 8.25 11.13
N ARG A 90 2.90 7.60 9.98
CA ARG A 90 4.01 7.35 9.05
C ARG A 90 3.60 7.72 7.65
N ILE A 91 4.60 8.00 6.82
CA ILE A 91 4.45 8.06 5.37
C ILE A 91 5.05 6.75 4.83
N VAL A 92 4.21 5.91 4.24
CA VAL A 92 4.62 4.71 3.51
C VAL A 92 4.94 5.13 2.08
N LEU A 93 6.20 5.00 1.69
CA LEU A 93 6.65 5.32 0.33
C LEU A 93 6.57 4.07 -0.53
N THR A 94 5.79 4.15 -1.61
CA THR A 94 5.68 3.09 -2.60
C THR A 94 6.24 3.53 -3.94
N GLU A 95 6.76 2.59 -4.71
CA GLU A 95 7.32 2.84 -6.03
C GLU A 95 6.80 1.83 -7.07
N SER A 96 6.38 2.32 -8.23
CA SER A 96 6.13 1.51 -9.42
C SER A 96 6.58 2.27 -10.65
N ASP A 97 7.24 1.58 -11.58
CA ASP A 97 7.62 2.13 -12.89
C ASP A 97 8.42 3.45 -12.79
N GLY A 98 9.24 3.58 -11.74
CA GLY A 98 10.07 4.76 -11.46
C GLY A 98 9.32 5.95 -10.84
N GLU A 99 8.01 5.81 -10.57
CA GLU A 99 7.20 6.82 -9.90
C GLU A 99 7.06 6.46 -8.41
N SER A 100 7.50 7.38 -7.55
CA SER A 100 7.34 7.26 -6.10
C SER A 100 6.16 8.09 -5.62
N ILE A 101 5.31 7.48 -4.78
CA ILE A 101 4.29 8.19 -4.01
C ILE A 101 4.48 7.90 -2.53
N GLY A 102 4.08 8.85 -1.69
CA GLY A 102 4.02 8.70 -0.25
C GLY A 102 2.57 8.67 0.21
N VAL A 103 2.28 7.84 1.19
CA VAL A 103 0.94 7.62 1.66
C VAL A 103 0.92 7.70 3.18
N ILE A 104 0.12 8.62 3.73
CA ILE A 104 -0.01 8.82 5.18
C ILE A 104 -0.92 7.74 5.75
N VAL A 105 -0.46 7.11 6.82
CA VAL A 105 -1.17 6.08 7.57
C VAL A 105 -1.13 6.39 9.07
N ASP A 106 -2.10 5.89 9.83
CA ASP A 106 -2.17 6.18 11.28
C ASP A 106 -1.04 5.51 12.06
N SER A 107 -0.68 4.29 11.67
CA SER A 107 0.45 3.53 12.22
C SER A 107 0.81 2.37 11.31
N VAL A 108 2.06 1.91 11.40
CA VAL A 108 2.50 0.65 10.78
C VAL A 108 2.61 -0.40 11.88
N SER A 109 1.94 -1.52 11.70
CA SER A 109 1.76 -2.54 12.74
C SER A 109 2.86 -3.60 12.68
N SER A 110 2.99 -4.30 11.56
CA SER A 110 3.92 -5.41 11.38
C SER A 110 4.07 -5.82 9.91
N VAL A 111 4.98 -6.75 9.63
CA VAL A 111 5.04 -7.45 8.34
C VAL A 111 4.40 -8.82 8.53
N LEU A 112 3.41 -9.13 7.69
CA LEU A 112 2.67 -10.39 7.70
C LEU A 112 3.09 -11.26 6.51
N ARG A 113 3.04 -12.58 6.69
CA ARG A 113 3.17 -13.55 5.60
C ARG A 113 1.81 -14.16 5.35
N ILE A 114 1.32 -14.01 4.13
CA ILE A 114 -0.02 -14.43 3.74
C ILE A 114 0.12 -15.36 2.54
N SER A 115 -0.52 -16.53 2.59
CA SER A 115 -0.58 -17.42 1.43
C SER A 115 -1.41 -16.75 0.34
N GLU A 116 -0.93 -16.74 -0.91
CA GLU A 116 -1.72 -16.24 -2.03
C GLU A 116 -3.08 -16.95 -2.15
N ASP A 117 -3.14 -18.24 -1.80
CA ASP A 117 -4.36 -19.04 -1.84
C ASP A 117 -5.40 -18.62 -0.78
N SER A 118 -4.99 -17.85 0.25
CA SER A 118 -5.87 -17.32 1.29
C SER A 118 -6.41 -15.92 1.00
N ILE A 119 -6.00 -15.32 -0.13
CA ILE A 119 -6.47 -14.01 -0.55
C ILE A 119 -7.76 -14.20 -1.33
N GLU A 120 -8.85 -13.68 -0.77
CA GLU A 120 -10.14 -13.65 -1.46
C GLU A 120 -10.21 -12.40 -2.36
N PRO A 121 -10.80 -12.50 -3.56
CA PRO A 121 -11.03 -11.33 -4.39
C PRO A 121 -11.96 -10.35 -3.65
N PRO A 122 -11.86 -9.03 -3.91
CA PRO A 122 -12.79 -8.08 -3.32
C PRO A 122 -14.22 -8.46 -3.69
N ALA A 123 -15.12 -8.47 -2.70
CA ALA A 123 -16.53 -8.73 -2.95
C ALA A 123 -17.06 -7.73 -4.00
N SER A 124 -17.95 -8.19 -4.88
CA SER A 124 -18.55 -7.36 -5.95
C SER A 124 -19.30 -6.12 -5.43
N VAL A 125 -19.67 -6.09 -4.15
CA VAL A 125 -20.26 -4.93 -3.46
C VAL A 125 -19.23 -3.83 -3.17
N ILE A 126 -17.96 -4.21 -3.01
CA ILE A 126 -16.82 -3.31 -2.82
C ILE A 126 -16.28 -2.87 -4.19
N ALA A 127 -16.31 -3.77 -5.17
CA ALA A 127 -15.93 -3.51 -6.56
C ALA A 127 -17.02 -2.75 -7.35
N GLY A 128 -17.39 -1.55 -6.88
CA GLY A 128 -17.93 -0.57 -7.82
C GLY A 128 -16.90 -0.30 -8.92
N ASP A 129 -17.34 0.16 -10.10
CA ASP A 129 -16.53 0.35 -11.32
C ASP A 129 -15.30 1.30 -11.16
N GLU A 130 -15.01 1.80 -9.96
CA GLU A 130 -13.98 2.80 -9.65
C GLU A 130 -12.89 2.33 -8.65
N ILE A 131 -12.94 1.11 -8.10
CA ILE A 131 -11.98 0.67 -7.05
C ILE A 131 -10.89 -0.27 -7.60
N ASP A 132 -10.06 0.26 -8.50
CA ASP A 132 -8.95 -0.48 -9.16
C ASP A 132 -7.73 -0.73 -8.27
N TYR A 133 -7.71 -0.16 -7.06
CA TYR A 133 -6.60 -0.23 -6.12
C TYR A 133 -6.80 -1.28 -5.02
N ILE A 134 -7.92 -2.00 -4.93
CA ILE A 134 -8.08 -3.13 -4.00
C ILE A 134 -7.70 -4.42 -4.73
N GLN A 135 -6.68 -5.10 -4.23
CA GLN A 135 -6.20 -6.37 -4.80
C GLN A 135 -6.96 -7.58 -4.25
N GLY A 136 -7.47 -7.48 -3.03
CA GLY A 136 -8.14 -8.59 -2.35
C GLY A 136 -8.28 -8.36 -0.86
N ILE A 137 -8.81 -9.37 -0.17
CA ILE A 137 -8.99 -9.39 1.26
C ILE A 137 -8.31 -10.65 1.78
N ALA A 138 -7.43 -10.49 2.77
CA ALA A 138 -6.83 -11.60 3.48
C ALA A 138 -7.42 -11.69 4.88
N LYS A 139 -7.68 -12.91 5.33
CA LYS A 139 -8.00 -13.18 6.74
C LYS A 139 -6.74 -13.71 7.43
N VAL A 140 -6.26 -12.97 8.43
CA VAL A 140 -5.14 -13.38 9.27
C VAL A 140 -5.65 -13.48 10.70
N ASP A 141 -5.57 -14.68 11.27
CA ASP A 141 -6.25 -15.04 12.51
C ASP A 141 -7.75 -14.70 12.44
N ASP A 142 -8.23 -13.76 13.25
CA ASP A 142 -9.62 -13.25 13.23
C ASP A 142 -9.73 -11.81 12.70
N SER A 143 -8.65 -11.28 12.11
CA SER A 143 -8.63 -9.93 11.55
C SER A 143 -8.70 -9.97 10.01
N LEU A 144 -9.55 -9.11 9.46
CA LEU A 144 -9.59 -8.86 8.02
C LEU A 144 -8.57 -7.79 7.65
N ILE A 145 -7.87 -8.03 6.55
CA ILE A 145 -6.86 -7.13 5.99
C ILE A 145 -7.19 -6.86 4.55
N VAL A 146 -7.47 -5.60 4.22
CA VAL A 146 -7.71 -5.17 2.84
C VAL A 146 -6.36 -4.93 2.17
N LEU A 147 -6.07 -5.69 1.12
CA LEU A 147 -4.84 -5.57 0.35
C LEU A 147 -4.99 -4.49 -0.72
N LEU A 148 -4.10 -3.51 -0.68
CA LEU A 148 -4.11 -2.33 -1.53
C LEU A 148 -2.93 -2.33 -2.50
N ASP A 149 -3.22 -2.00 -3.75
CA ASP A 149 -2.24 -1.49 -4.70
C ASP A 149 -2.19 0.03 -4.59
N LEU A 150 -1.39 0.54 -3.66
CA LEU A 150 -1.20 1.99 -3.49
C LEU A 150 -0.70 2.66 -4.77
N THR A 151 -0.02 1.91 -5.64
CA THR A 151 0.49 2.45 -6.90
C THR A 151 -0.62 2.75 -7.89
N ARG A 152 -1.85 2.26 -7.67
CA ARG A 152 -3.06 2.53 -8.48
C ARG A 152 -4.02 3.49 -7.81
N ILE A 153 -3.70 4.02 -6.63
CA ILE A 153 -4.63 4.85 -5.87
C ILE A 153 -4.91 6.20 -6.52
N ILE A 154 -3.96 6.71 -7.32
CA ILE A 154 -4.14 7.92 -8.11
C ILE A 154 -4.45 7.54 -9.56
N SER A 155 -5.49 8.18 -10.11
CA SER A 155 -5.86 8.06 -11.51
C SER A 155 -4.81 8.70 -12.43
N ASP A 156 -4.81 8.33 -13.70
CA ASP A 156 -3.91 8.93 -14.70
C ASP A 156 -4.12 10.44 -14.85
N ALA A 157 -5.35 10.93 -14.67
CA ALA A 157 -5.66 12.35 -14.74
C ALA A 157 -5.00 13.13 -13.58
N GLU A 158 -5.04 12.57 -12.37
CA GLU A 158 -4.41 13.16 -11.19
C GLU A 158 -2.89 13.12 -11.29
N ARG A 159 -2.31 12.02 -11.80
CA ARG A 159 -0.87 11.93 -12.11
C ARG A 159 -0.42 13.04 -13.04
N ARG A 160 -1.17 13.31 -14.11
CA ARG A 160 -0.85 14.39 -15.05
C ARG A 160 -0.88 15.75 -14.37
N THR A 161 -1.88 15.97 -13.51
CA THR A 161 -2.01 17.22 -12.75
C THR A 161 -0.81 17.40 -11.82
N LEU A 162 -0.43 16.38 -11.06
CA LEU A 162 0.71 16.40 -10.14
C LEU A 162 2.05 16.59 -10.87
N LYS A 163 2.19 16.09 -12.10
CA LYS A 163 3.37 16.32 -12.95
C LYS A 163 3.42 17.73 -13.56
N GLN A 164 2.26 18.34 -13.83
CA GLN A 164 2.15 19.68 -14.43
C GLN A 164 2.26 20.82 -13.42
N VAL A 165 1.93 20.59 -12.15
CA VAL A 165 2.22 21.56 -11.09
C VAL A 165 3.72 21.55 -10.85
N ASP A 166 4.41 22.33 -11.67
CA ASP A 166 5.85 22.42 -11.78
C ASP A 166 6.53 22.34 -10.39
N LEU A 167 7.24 21.24 -10.16
CA LEU A 167 8.07 20.94 -8.99
C LEU A 167 9.02 22.11 -8.64
N ALA A 168 9.40 22.89 -9.66
CA ALA A 168 10.22 24.08 -9.56
C ALA A 168 9.54 25.23 -8.80
N SER A 169 8.21 25.39 -8.90
CA SER A 169 7.48 26.49 -8.24
C SER A 169 7.27 26.25 -6.74
N ALA A 170 7.20 25.00 -6.31
CA ALA A 170 6.99 24.63 -4.91
C ALA A 170 8.30 24.55 -4.09
N LEU A 171 9.44 24.29 -4.75
CA LEU A 171 10.78 24.29 -4.13
C LEU A 171 11.49 25.65 -4.17
N ALA A 172 10.99 26.62 -4.96
CA ALA A 172 11.58 27.95 -5.10
C ALA A 172 11.13 28.97 -4.02
N LYS A 173 10.53 28.51 -2.91
CA LYS A 173 10.11 29.37 -1.78
C LYS A 173 10.77 28.96 -0.48
#